data_AF-A0A538BBB8-F1
#
_entry.id   AF-A0A538BBB8-F1
#
_cell.length_a   1.000
_cell.length_b   1.000
_cell.length_c   1.000
_cell.angle_alpha   90.00
_cell.angle_beta   90.00
_cell.angle_gamma   90.00
#
_symmetry.space_group_name_H-M   'P 1'
#
loop_
_entity.id
_entity.type
_entity.pdbx_description
1 polymer ?
#
loop_
_entity_poly.entity_id
_entity_poly.type
_entity_poly.pdbx_seq_one_letter_code
_entity_poly.pdbx_strand_id
1 'polypeptide(L)'
;MRPPASPLPPRPPFLNDAAMVFLRTAGLAAFLCLLYLVFGNERTGFILLAGLSIASIAAGVTVVLAYRQDLVIETAPEGAPEVRAVRFRPLPAPSGTPLAGAGAIVLLATGLLYGVSLTIVGVVFGLLTVVVVSALAAGEHRGQPVNMLPLTIPLVAFAVIGSFMFLMSRMLLAVNHNVSVIVAIGVAIFILMGGFLVANTPQVATRTLVRAGAGLAILFAAGGLAAYGVGQRPEERKAGPPAQTVIAKDIAFQTKQLKVPAGAAITVNFKNEDAVPHNMDFTVDQEGTQTFYKQDPLPGPITSTYQFTAPKAGTYYYHCDVHPNMTGMLVVTGAGGGEPGQAATPTTTGEKGKPTATAAAKAPTTTAARAAPTGGAGGGTSADLAAKNIAFVQKTLNLKAGSPVVIHFNNQDAGVPHNVDITTDPGGNNTLYKQDPVSGPTEQDYKFTTPGPEKLYYHCDVHPNMTGTINVQ
;
A
#
# COMPACT_ATOMS: atom_id res chain seq x y z
N MET A 1 56.77 58.51 6.26
CA MET A 1 55.46 57.81 6.21
C MET A 1 55.74 56.39 5.76
N ARG A 2 55.33 55.39 6.55
CA ARG A 2 55.47 53.97 6.19
C ARG A 2 54.44 53.68 5.09
N PRO A 3 54.80 53.06 3.96
CA PRO A 3 53.79 52.68 2.97
C PRO A 3 52.79 51.71 3.65
N PRO A 4 51.49 51.80 3.33
CA PRO A 4 50.52 50.86 3.88
C PRO A 4 50.96 49.46 3.47
N ALA A 5 51.12 48.58 4.46
CA ALA A 5 51.35 47.17 4.19
C ALA A 5 50.16 46.68 3.36
N SER A 6 50.40 46.31 2.10
CA SER A 6 49.41 45.63 1.28
C SER A 6 48.87 44.46 2.10
N PRO A 7 47.55 44.37 2.35
CA PRO A 7 47.02 43.24 3.09
C PRO A 7 47.34 42.01 2.25
N LEU A 8 48.17 41.12 2.78
CA LEU A 8 48.35 39.79 2.21
C LEU A 8 46.95 39.23 1.96
N PRO A 9 46.64 38.72 0.75
CA PRO A 9 45.36 38.11 0.52
C PRO A 9 45.13 37.04 1.59
N PRO A 10 43.93 36.98 2.20
CA PRO A 10 43.64 36.01 3.24
C PRO A 10 43.97 34.62 2.71
N ARG A 11 44.67 33.81 3.52
CA ARG A 11 45.02 32.43 3.15
C ARG A 11 43.74 31.73 2.69
N PRO A 12 43.75 31.06 1.52
CA PRO A 12 42.56 30.36 1.05
C PRO A 12 42.14 29.33 2.12
N PRO A 13 40.84 29.27 2.48
CA PRO A 13 40.37 28.33 3.47
C PRO A 13 40.66 26.89 3.03
N PHE A 14 41.00 26.02 3.98
CA PHE A 14 41.42 24.64 3.72
C PHE A 14 40.32 23.81 3.00
N LEU A 15 39.05 24.20 3.17
CA LEU A 15 37.88 23.67 2.47
C LEU A 15 37.24 24.80 1.69
N ASN A 16 37.07 24.63 0.37
CA ASN A 16 36.31 25.58 -0.45
C ASN A 16 34.80 25.47 -0.13
N ASP A 17 34.02 26.47 -0.56
CA ASP A 17 32.61 26.53 -0.22
C ASP A 17 31.81 25.32 -0.74
N ALA A 18 32.18 24.78 -1.89
CA ALA A 18 31.56 23.57 -2.44
C ALA A 18 31.84 22.34 -1.56
N ALA A 19 33.06 22.17 -1.04
CA ALA A 19 33.40 21.08 -0.13
C ALA A 19 32.64 21.16 1.21
N MET A 20 32.43 22.38 1.72
CA MET A 20 31.62 22.62 2.91
C MET A 20 30.16 22.20 2.70
N VAL A 21 29.63 22.37 1.50
CA VAL A 21 28.28 21.92 1.13
C VAL A 21 28.19 20.40 1.12
N PHE A 22 29.14 19.73 0.46
CA PHE A 22 29.17 18.26 0.41
C PHE A 22 29.36 17.62 1.80
N LEU A 23 30.16 18.24 2.67
CA LEU A 23 30.37 17.78 4.05
C LEU A 23 29.09 17.89 4.89
N ARG A 24 28.33 18.99 4.73
CA ARG A 24 27.04 19.18 5.41
C ARG A 24 25.99 18.21 4.93
N THR A 25 25.93 17.92 3.62
CA THR A 25 25.01 16.93 3.07
C THR A 25 25.38 15.50 3.47
N ALA A 26 26.67 15.18 3.57
CA ALA A 26 27.11 13.90 4.11
C ALA A 26 26.70 13.74 5.58
N GLY A 27 26.85 14.79 6.41
CA GLY A 27 26.37 14.80 7.78
C GLY A 27 24.85 14.61 7.89
N LEU A 28 24.08 15.27 7.03
CA LEU A 28 22.62 15.12 6.96
C LEU A 28 22.22 13.70 6.53
N ALA A 29 22.86 13.15 5.49
CA ALA A 29 22.60 11.80 5.02
C ALA A 29 22.94 10.75 6.07
N ALA A 30 24.06 10.91 6.80
CA ALA A 30 24.44 10.05 7.92
C ALA A 30 23.42 10.10 9.06
N PHE A 31 22.93 11.29 9.41
CA PHE A 31 21.91 11.47 10.44
C PHE A 31 20.56 10.85 10.05
N LEU A 32 20.12 11.05 8.80
CA LEU A 32 18.91 10.42 8.27
C LEU A 32 19.03 8.90 8.19
N CYS A 33 20.22 8.38 7.87
CA CYS A 33 20.51 6.95 7.88
C CYS A 33 20.39 6.36 9.30
N LEU A 34 20.88 7.09 10.31
CA LEU A 34 20.76 6.72 11.72
C LEU A 34 19.30 6.72 12.20
N LEU A 35 18.53 7.73 11.84
CA LEU A 35 17.08 7.76 12.10
C LEU A 35 16.36 6.59 11.41
N TYR A 36 16.72 6.27 10.17
CA TYR A 36 16.10 5.18 9.42
C TYR A 36 16.43 3.79 10.00
N LEU A 37 17.65 3.60 10.53
CA LEU A 37 18.02 2.39 11.28
C LEU A 37 17.20 2.22 12.56
N VAL A 38 16.94 3.31 13.28
CA VAL A 38 16.22 3.29 14.56
C VAL A 38 14.71 3.07 14.36
N PHE A 39 14.13 3.59 13.28
CA PHE A 39 12.68 3.60 13.09
C PHE A 39 12.15 2.70 11.97
N GLY A 40 12.95 2.37 10.95
CA GLY A 40 12.49 1.71 9.72
C GLY A 40 12.73 0.20 9.65
N ASN A 41 13.75 -0.32 10.35
CA ASN A 41 14.18 -1.73 10.36
C ASN A 41 14.23 -2.43 8.98
N GLU A 42 14.44 -1.69 7.88
CA GLU A 42 14.52 -2.22 6.51
C GLU A 42 15.93 -2.02 5.92
N ARG A 43 16.53 -3.12 5.43
CA ARG A 43 17.90 -3.14 4.89
C ARG A 43 18.08 -2.26 3.65
N THR A 44 17.05 -2.13 2.82
CA THR A 44 17.14 -1.46 1.53
C THR A 44 17.32 0.05 1.67
N GLY A 45 16.58 0.69 2.60
CA GLY A 45 16.72 2.13 2.85
C GLY A 45 18.04 2.50 3.50
N PHE A 46 18.59 1.63 4.37
CA PHE A 46 19.94 1.79 4.93
C PHE A 46 21.02 1.79 3.83
N ILE A 47 20.98 0.83 2.90
CA ILE A 47 21.97 0.73 1.82
C ILE A 47 21.93 1.97 0.92
N LEU A 48 20.73 2.48 0.62
CA LEU A 48 20.54 3.64 -0.25
C LEU A 48 21.05 4.94 0.40
N LEU A 49 20.74 5.16 1.68
CA LEU A 49 21.17 6.36 2.41
C LEU A 49 22.66 6.33 2.78
N ALA A 50 23.20 5.16 3.14
CA ALA A 50 24.63 4.97 3.34
C ALA A 50 25.42 5.19 2.02
N GLY A 51 24.91 4.65 0.91
CA GLY A 51 25.47 4.86 -0.42
C GLY A 51 25.49 6.34 -0.83
N LEU A 52 24.38 7.06 -0.59
CA LEU A 52 24.29 8.50 -0.86
C LEU A 52 25.25 9.33 0.00
N SER A 53 25.45 8.94 1.27
CA SER A 53 26.41 9.58 2.16
C SER A 53 27.85 9.40 1.66
N ILE A 54 28.24 8.17 1.30
CA ILE A 54 29.57 7.85 0.76
C ILE A 54 29.81 8.58 -0.56
N ALA A 55 28.83 8.57 -1.47
CA ALA A 55 28.91 9.27 -2.75
C ALA A 55 29.05 10.79 -2.58
N SER A 56 28.36 11.38 -1.59
CA SER A 56 28.46 12.81 -1.27
C SER A 56 29.83 13.18 -0.69
N ILE A 57 30.41 12.31 0.14
CA ILE A 57 31.79 12.49 0.66
C ILE A 57 32.79 12.40 -0.50
N ALA A 58 32.66 11.39 -1.36
CA ALA A 58 33.54 11.21 -2.52
C ALA A 58 33.48 12.42 -3.46
N ALA A 59 32.29 12.92 -3.77
CA ALA A 59 32.06 14.11 -4.58
C ALA A 59 32.70 15.36 -3.94
N GLY A 60 32.52 15.54 -2.62
CA GLY A 60 33.15 16.63 -1.87
C GLY A 60 34.68 16.60 -1.93
N VAL A 61 35.29 15.41 -1.76
CA VAL A 61 36.74 15.24 -1.86
C VAL A 61 37.26 15.55 -3.26
N THR A 62 36.59 15.06 -4.32
CA THR A 62 36.98 15.38 -5.71
C THR A 62 36.92 16.87 -6.03
N VAL A 63 35.94 17.59 -5.50
CA VAL A 63 35.82 19.04 -5.71
C VAL A 63 36.91 19.83 -4.96
N VAL A 64 37.35 19.36 -3.78
CA VAL A 64 38.51 19.93 -3.07
C VAL A 64 39.79 19.72 -3.87
N LEU A 65 39.98 18.51 -4.40
CA LEU A 65 41.18 18.15 -5.14
C LEU A 65 41.29 18.88 -6.47
N ALA A 66 40.18 19.03 -7.21
CA ALA A 66 40.12 19.82 -8.44
C ALA A 66 40.45 21.30 -8.18
N TYR A 67 39.91 21.88 -7.10
CA TYR A 67 40.19 23.28 -6.73
C TYR A 67 41.66 23.53 -6.34
N ARG A 68 42.35 22.53 -5.79
CA ARG A 68 43.79 22.65 -5.49
C ARG A 68 44.66 22.66 -6.75
N GLN A 69 44.21 22.04 -7.84
CA GLN A 69 44.93 22.06 -9.12
C GLN A 69 44.85 23.43 -9.81
N ASP A 70 43.78 24.20 -9.58
CA ASP A 70 43.59 25.56 -10.13
C ASP A 70 44.31 26.67 -9.34
N LEU A 71 44.86 26.37 -8.16
CA LEU A 71 45.63 27.32 -7.33
C LEU A 71 47.09 27.52 -7.80
N VAL A 72 47.38 27.25 -9.08
CA VAL A 72 48.66 27.65 -9.68
C VAL A 72 48.70 29.18 -9.69
N ILE A 73 49.67 29.75 -8.99
CA ILE A 73 49.87 31.19 -8.88
C ILE A 73 50.15 31.73 -10.29
N GLU A 74 49.15 32.35 -10.90
CA GLU A 74 49.32 33.09 -12.14
C GLU A 74 50.14 34.35 -11.80
N THR A 75 51.39 34.37 -12.27
CA THR A 75 52.29 35.51 -12.07
C THR A 75 51.66 36.74 -12.71
N ALA A 76 51.55 37.83 -11.95
CA ALA A 76 50.99 39.09 -12.45
C ALA A 76 51.70 39.52 -13.74
N PRO A 77 50.98 39.77 -14.84
CA PRO A 77 51.60 40.25 -16.07
C PRO A 77 52.21 41.63 -15.81
N GLU A 78 53.50 41.80 -16.13
CA GLU A 78 54.16 43.10 -16.11
C GLU A 78 53.60 43.97 -17.23
N GLY A 79 52.74 44.94 -16.87
CA GLY A 79 52.10 45.86 -17.79
C GLY A 79 51.37 47.00 -17.08
N ALA A 80 51.05 48.06 -17.84
CA ALA A 80 50.35 49.23 -17.33
C ALA A 80 48.97 48.86 -16.73
N PRO A 81 48.49 49.59 -15.69
CA PRO A 81 47.26 49.23 -14.99
C PRO A 81 46.06 49.21 -15.95
N GLU A 82 45.44 48.04 -16.07
CA GLU A 82 44.26 47.84 -16.89
C GLU A 82 43.04 48.51 -16.21
N VAL A 83 42.39 49.46 -16.91
CA VAL A 83 41.18 50.11 -16.39
C VAL A 83 40.04 49.10 -16.44
N ARG A 84 39.77 48.44 -15.31
CA ARG A 84 38.68 47.47 -15.21
C ARG A 84 37.35 48.20 -15.01
N ALA A 85 36.45 48.10 -15.98
CA ALA A 85 35.10 48.63 -15.86
C ALA A 85 34.41 48.01 -14.63
N VAL A 86 34.02 48.85 -13.67
CA VAL A 86 33.24 48.44 -12.51
C VAL A 86 31.84 48.10 -12.98
N ARG A 87 31.58 46.82 -13.27
CA ARG A 87 30.20 46.33 -13.47
C ARG A 87 29.54 46.29 -12.10
N PHE A 88 28.61 47.22 -11.86
CA PHE A 88 27.67 47.10 -10.75
C PHE A 88 26.92 45.77 -10.91
N ARG A 89 27.14 44.83 -9.98
CA ARG A 89 26.34 43.60 -9.93
C ARG A 89 24.90 44.01 -9.66
N PRO A 90 23.91 43.52 -10.43
CA PRO A 90 22.52 43.72 -10.09
C PRO A 90 22.27 43.23 -8.66
N LEU A 91 21.43 43.95 -7.92
CA LEU A 91 21.01 43.53 -6.58
C LEU A 91 20.51 42.08 -6.63
N PRO A 92 20.85 41.25 -5.64
CA PRO A 92 20.41 39.85 -5.61
C PRO A 92 18.88 39.80 -5.69
N ALA A 93 18.37 38.94 -6.57
CA ALA A 93 16.93 38.69 -6.68
C ALA A 93 16.39 38.14 -5.35
N PRO A 94 15.12 38.41 -5.00
CA PRO A 94 14.51 37.88 -3.77
C PRO A 94 14.64 36.36 -3.72
N SER A 95 15.12 35.84 -2.59
CA SER A 95 15.32 34.41 -2.39
C SER A 95 13.98 33.69 -2.18
N GLY A 96 13.80 32.55 -2.86
CA GLY A 96 12.60 31.72 -2.72
C GLY A 96 12.57 30.89 -1.42
N THR A 97 13.55 31.05 -0.53
CA THR A 97 13.70 30.25 0.69
C THR A 97 12.56 30.40 1.70
N PRO A 98 11.88 31.55 1.86
CA PRO A 98 10.72 31.65 2.75
C PRO A 98 9.53 30.82 2.27
N LEU A 99 9.31 30.76 0.95
CA LEU A 99 8.27 29.93 0.33
C LEU A 99 8.57 28.44 0.49
N ALA A 100 9.84 28.04 0.36
CA ALA A 100 10.26 26.66 0.62
C ALA A 100 10.06 26.26 2.10
N GLY A 101 10.37 27.17 3.04
CA GLY A 101 10.13 26.94 4.46
C GLY A 101 8.63 26.77 4.78
N ALA A 102 7.77 27.61 4.19
CA ALA A 102 6.32 27.46 4.31
C ALA A 102 5.82 26.13 3.74
N GLY A 103 6.35 25.71 2.57
CA GLY A 103 6.03 24.41 1.97
C GLY A 103 6.41 23.22 2.86
N ALA A 104 7.56 23.29 3.54
CA ALA A 104 7.98 22.24 4.49
C ALA A 104 7.01 22.11 5.68
N ILE A 105 6.57 23.25 6.24
CA ILE A 105 5.63 23.26 7.37
C ILE A 105 4.27 22.69 6.94
N VAL A 106 3.79 23.05 5.74
CA VAL A 106 2.54 22.49 5.20
C VAL A 106 2.64 20.98 5.01
N LEU A 107 3.75 20.47 4.45
CA LEU A 107 3.96 19.03 4.29
C LEU A 107 4.05 18.28 5.64
N LEU A 108 4.70 18.87 6.64
CA LEU A 108 4.74 18.32 8.00
C LEU A 108 3.36 18.27 8.65
N ALA A 109 2.60 19.35 8.57
CA ALA A 109 1.23 19.43 9.09
C ALA A 109 0.29 18.44 8.39
N THR A 110 0.45 18.27 7.07
CA THR A 110 -0.32 17.30 6.28
C THR A 110 0.08 15.86 6.63
N GLY A 111 1.38 15.60 6.86
CA GLY A 111 1.84 14.27 7.30
C GLY A 111 1.30 13.83 8.66
N LEU A 112 1.15 14.77 9.60
CA LEU A 112 0.51 14.51 10.88
C LEU A 112 -0.96 14.05 10.75
N LEU A 113 -1.64 14.43 9.66
CA LEU A 113 -3.04 14.08 9.41
C LEU A 113 -3.21 12.82 8.56
N TYR A 114 -2.29 12.56 7.62
CA TYR A 114 -2.46 11.53 6.58
C TYR A 114 -1.41 10.41 6.61
N GLY A 115 -0.49 10.42 7.57
CA GLY A 115 0.39 9.29 7.87
C GLY A 115 1.90 9.57 7.76
N VAL A 116 2.68 8.66 8.34
CA VAL A 116 4.13 8.78 8.58
C VAL A 116 4.94 9.10 7.32
N SER A 117 4.53 8.58 6.15
CA SER A 117 5.24 8.79 4.89
C SER A 117 5.29 10.26 4.45
N LEU A 118 4.21 11.01 4.64
CA LEU A 118 4.15 12.45 4.32
C LEU A 118 4.96 13.28 5.34
N THR A 119 4.99 12.84 6.60
CA THR A 119 5.80 13.46 7.65
C THR A 119 7.29 13.35 7.32
N ILE A 120 7.75 12.18 6.87
CA ILE A 120 9.15 11.97 6.43
C ILE A 120 9.50 12.92 5.28
N VAL A 121 8.62 13.07 4.29
CA VAL A 121 8.83 14.01 3.16
C VAL A 121 8.93 15.45 3.66
N GLY A 122 8.06 15.88 4.58
CA GLY A 122 8.11 17.20 5.19
C GLY A 122 9.40 17.46 5.96
N VAL A 123 9.89 16.48 6.74
CA VAL A 123 11.16 16.59 7.49
C VAL A 123 12.35 16.72 6.54
N VAL A 124 12.43 15.90 5.50
CA VAL A 124 13.51 15.94 4.51
C VAL A 124 13.53 17.27 3.78
N PHE A 125 12.36 17.76 3.33
CA PHE A 125 12.25 19.04 2.63
C PHE A 125 12.59 20.24 3.54
N GLY A 126 12.21 20.17 4.82
CA GLY A 126 12.58 21.15 5.84
C GLY A 126 14.10 21.19 6.08
N LEU A 127 14.74 20.04 6.28
CA LEU A 127 16.18 19.94 6.50
C LEU A 127 16.98 20.47 5.30
N LEU A 128 16.52 20.18 4.09
CA LEU A 128 17.10 20.73 2.87
C LEU A 128 17.00 22.24 2.77
N THR A 129 15.83 22.79 3.12
CA THR A 129 15.62 24.24 3.16
C THR A 129 16.56 24.88 4.17
N VAL A 130 16.74 24.27 5.35
CA VAL A 130 17.70 24.74 6.36
C VAL A 130 19.13 24.69 5.83
N VAL A 131 19.54 23.64 5.12
CA VAL A 131 20.90 23.56 4.52
C VAL A 131 21.12 24.68 3.50
N VAL A 132 20.16 24.92 2.62
CA VAL A 132 20.22 25.97 1.59
C VAL A 132 20.28 27.36 2.22
N VAL A 133 19.39 27.66 3.19
CA VAL A 133 19.40 28.94 3.92
C VAL A 133 20.72 29.13 4.68
N SER A 134 21.19 28.11 5.39
CA SER A 134 22.44 28.17 6.15
C SER A 134 23.66 28.41 5.27
N ALA A 135 23.61 27.98 4.02
CA ALA A 135 24.73 28.14 3.10
C ALA A 135 24.66 29.44 2.28
N LEU A 136 23.46 29.96 2.01
CA LEU A 136 23.28 31.33 1.53
C LEU A 136 23.74 32.35 2.57
N ALA A 137 23.32 32.20 3.83
CA ALA A 137 23.76 33.05 4.94
C ALA A 137 25.28 33.00 5.16
N ALA A 138 25.89 31.82 5.03
CA ALA A 138 27.35 31.68 5.10
C ALA A 138 28.08 32.39 3.94
N GLY A 139 27.48 32.42 2.74
CA GLY A 139 28.01 33.16 1.59
C GLY A 139 27.93 34.67 1.79
N GLU A 140 26.81 35.16 2.33
CA GLU A 140 26.64 36.57 2.69
C GLU A 140 27.67 37.04 3.72
N HIS A 141 27.92 36.25 4.77
CA HIS A 141 28.94 36.55 5.78
C HIS A 141 30.39 36.54 5.24
N ARG A 142 30.67 35.79 4.16
CA ARG A 142 32.01 35.72 3.54
C ARG A 142 32.21 36.71 2.40
N GLY A 143 31.16 37.43 1.99
CA GLY A 143 31.19 38.31 0.82
C GLY A 143 31.40 37.57 -0.51
N GLN A 144 31.24 36.24 -0.53
CA GLN A 144 31.39 35.40 -1.72
C GLN A 144 30.09 34.61 -1.96
N PRO A 145 29.50 34.70 -3.17
CA PRO A 145 28.30 33.94 -3.48
C PRO A 145 28.64 32.45 -3.55
N VAL A 146 28.05 31.64 -2.67
CA VAL A 146 28.24 30.20 -2.70
C VAL A 146 27.43 29.60 -3.84
N ASN A 147 28.10 28.90 -4.77
CA ASN A 147 27.43 28.23 -5.87
C ASN A 147 26.76 26.92 -5.40
N MET A 148 25.47 27.00 -5.10
CA MET A 148 24.63 25.87 -4.67
C MET A 148 24.16 24.97 -5.83
N LEU A 149 24.33 25.41 -7.08
CA LEU A 149 23.79 24.74 -8.27
C LEU A 149 24.14 23.25 -8.37
N PRO A 150 25.38 22.81 -8.08
CA PRO A 150 25.78 21.40 -8.18
C PRO A 150 25.03 20.48 -7.21
N LEU A 151 24.56 21.02 -6.07
CA LEU A 151 23.78 20.26 -5.09
C LEU A 151 22.28 20.39 -5.35
N THR A 152 21.80 21.58 -5.67
CA THR A 152 20.37 21.83 -5.82
C THR A 152 19.81 21.15 -7.07
N ILE A 153 20.58 21.03 -8.16
CA ILE A 153 20.13 20.37 -9.38
C ILE A 153 19.81 18.87 -9.15
N PRO A 154 20.74 18.01 -8.66
CA PRO A 154 20.43 16.60 -8.45
C PRO A 154 19.28 16.38 -7.48
N LEU A 155 19.18 17.22 -6.46
CA LEU A 155 18.21 17.04 -5.39
C LEU A 155 16.80 17.46 -5.82
N VAL A 156 16.68 18.60 -6.50
CA VAL A 156 15.43 19.00 -7.15
C VAL A 156 15.04 17.98 -8.21
N ALA A 157 15.99 17.45 -8.99
CA ALA A 157 15.71 16.41 -9.98
C ALA A 157 15.17 15.13 -9.32
N PHE A 158 15.78 14.65 -8.24
CA PHE A 158 15.29 13.50 -7.47
C PHE A 158 13.89 13.72 -6.92
N ALA A 159 13.62 14.90 -6.35
CA ALA A 159 12.30 15.23 -5.83
C ALA A 159 11.25 15.26 -6.94
N VAL A 160 11.55 15.92 -8.06
CA VAL A 160 10.64 16.02 -9.22
C VAL A 160 10.39 14.64 -9.84
N ILE A 161 11.43 13.85 -10.08
CA ILE A 161 11.31 12.51 -10.66
C ILE A 161 10.56 11.58 -9.71
N GLY A 162 10.89 11.61 -8.41
CA GLY A 162 10.22 10.80 -7.38
C GLY A 162 8.73 11.15 -7.26
N SER A 163 8.40 12.45 -7.21
CA SER A 163 7.00 12.91 -7.20
C SER A 163 6.27 12.51 -8.48
N PHE A 164 6.91 12.64 -9.64
CA PHE A 164 6.34 12.19 -10.92
C PHE A 164 6.06 10.69 -10.91
N MET A 165 7.04 9.86 -10.51
CA MET A 165 6.87 8.40 -10.43
C MET A 165 5.75 8.00 -9.48
N PHE A 166 5.67 8.64 -8.31
CA PHE A 166 4.62 8.38 -7.34
C PHE A 166 3.22 8.73 -7.88
N LEU A 167 3.06 9.94 -8.43
CA LEU A 167 1.77 10.40 -8.97
C LEU A 167 1.36 9.60 -10.20
N MET A 168 2.32 9.25 -11.07
CA MET A 168 2.09 8.39 -12.23
C MET A 168 1.62 7.00 -11.78
N SER A 169 2.30 6.41 -10.78
CA SER A 169 1.92 5.12 -10.21
C SER A 169 0.47 5.15 -9.72
N ARG A 170 0.08 6.18 -8.96
CA ARG A 170 -1.30 6.35 -8.49
C ARG A 170 -2.29 6.49 -9.63
N MET A 171 -1.95 7.26 -10.67
CA MET A 171 -2.81 7.45 -11.84
C MET A 171 -2.99 6.15 -12.64
N LEU A 172 -1.93 5.37 -12.84
CA LEU A 172 -1.99 4.10 -13.56
C LEU A 172 -2.73 3.00 -12.77
N LEU A 173 -2.68 3.05 -11.43
CA LEU A 173 -3.41 2.12 -10.57
C LEU A 173 -4.90 2.46 -10.42
N ALA A 174 -5.30 3.70 -10.70
CA ALA A 174 -6.71 4.10 -10.66
C ALA A 174 -7.49 3.70 -11.93
N VAL A 175 -6.80 3.41 -13.04
CA VAL A 175 -7.42 3.12 -14.34
C VAL A 175 -7.19 1.67 -14.79
N ASN A 176 -8.09 1.12 -15.61
CA ASN A 176 -7.99 -0.26 -16.10
C ASN A 176 -6.71 -0.51 -16.92
N HIS A 177 -6.34 -1.78 -17.16
CA HIS A 177 -5.11 -2.13 -17.88
C HIS A 177 -5.01 -1.45 -19.26
N ASN A 178 -6.07 -1.48 -20.06
CA ASN A 178 -6.03 -0.95 -21.43
C ASN A 178 -5.82 0.56 -21.43
N VAL A 179 -6.48 1.27 -20.51
CA VAL A 179 -6.35 2.71 -20.33
C VAL A 179 -4.99 3.06 -19.73
N SER A 180 -4.45 2.25 -18.80
CA SER A 180 -3.13 2.51 -18.22
C SER A 180 -2.04 2.45 -19.28
N VAL A 181 -2.10 1.48 -20.20
CA VAL A 181 -1.18 1.36 -21.33
C VAL A 181 -1.28 2.58 -22.26
N ILE A 182 -2.49 3.00 -22.60
CA ILE A 182 -2.72 4.18 -23.45
C ILE A 182 -2.17 5.45 -22.79
N VAL A 183 -2.44 5.64 -21.49
CA VAL A 183 -1.95 6.80 -20.72
C VAL A 183 -0.42 6.78 -20.64
N ALA A 184 0.19 5.63 -20.35
CA ALA A 184 1.65 5.50 -20.27
C ALA A 184 2.33 5.82 -21.61
N ILE A 185 1.82 5.24 -22.71
CA ILE A 185 2.33 5.52 -24.06
C ILE A 185 2.13 7.00 -24.41
N GLY A 186 0.96 7.56 -24.13
CA GLY A 186 0.66 8.98 -24.40
C GLY A 186 1.61 9.93 -23.67
N VAL A 187 1.89 9.68 -22.39
CA VAL A 187 2.84 10.48 -21.62
C VAL A 187 4.27 10.31 -22.14
N ALA A 188 4.68 9.08 -22.49
CA ALA A 188 6.00 8.84 -23.07
C ALA A 188 6.19 9.61 -24.38
N ILE A 189 5.21 9.55 -25.30
CA ILE A 189 5.23 10.30 -26.56
C ILE A 189 5.29 11.81 -26.28
N PHE A 190 4.50 12.32 -25.33
CA PHE A 190 4.48 13.73 -24.98
C PHE A 190 5.85 14.21 -24.46
N ILE A 191 6.51 13.43 -23.59
CA ILE A 191 7.84 13.74 -23.08
C ILE A 191 8.88 13.75 -24.21
N LEU A 192 8.86 12.72 -25.08
CA LEU A 192 9.78 12.61 -26.21
C LEU A 192 9.58 13.74 -27.22
N MET A 193 8.33 14.09 -27.53
CA MET A 193 7.99 15.18 -28.43
C MET A 193 8.40 16.54 -27.83
N GLY A 194 8.19 16.74 -26.53
CA GLY A 194 8.68 17.91 -25.82
C GLY A 194 10.20 18.04 -25.89
N GLY A 195 10.93 16.95 -25.62
CA GLY A 195 12.39 16.90 -25.75
C GLY A 195 12.87 17.19 -27.17
N PHE A 196 12.22 16.60 -28.18
CA PHE A 196 12.51 16.85 -29.60
C PHE A 196 12.31 18.32 -29.98
N LEU A 197 11.19 18.93 -29.58
CA LEU A 197 10.92 20.34 -29.85
C LEU A 197 11.97 21.24 -29.21
N VAL A 198 12.27 21.02 -27.93
CA VAL A 198 13.30 21.81 -27.22
C VAL A 198 14.67 21.67 -27.88
N ALA A 199 15.04 20.45 -28.29
CA ALA A 199 16.32 20.19 -28.96
C ALA A 199 16.42 20.86 -30.35
N ASN A 200 15.31 20.94 -31.09
CA ASN A 200 15.28 21.50 -32.45
C ASN A 200 14.97 23.00 -32.51
N THR A 201 14.56 23.63 -31.41
CA THR A 201 14.29 25.07 -31.37
C THR A 201 15.49 25.85 -30.81
N PRO A 202 16.20 26.66 -31.63
CA PRO A 202 17.51 27.19 -31.26
C PRO A 202 17.52 28.30 -30.18
N GLN A 203 16.36 28.82 -29.72
CA GLN A 203 16.31 29.95 -28.77
C GLN A 203 15.10 29.94 -27.82
N VAL A 204 14.80 28.81 -27.18
CA VAL A 204 13.72 28.80 -26.18
C VAL A 204 14.18 29.55 -24.93
N ALA A 205 13.49 30.65 -24.60
CA ALA A 205 13.78 31.37 -23.36
C ALA A 205 13.55 30.43 -22.16
N THR A 206 14.51 30.37 -21.24
CA THR A 206 14.44 29.52 -20.03
C THR A 206 13.14 29.73 -19.24
N ARG A 207 12.63 30.97 -19.24
CA ARG A 207 11.36 31.37 -18.61
C ARG A 207 10.16 30.61 -19.18
N THR A 208 10.16 30.38 -20.50
CA THR A 208 9.12 29.64 -21.22
C THR A 208 9.16 28.16 -20.86
N LEU A 209 10.35 27.57 -20.78
CA LEU A 209 10.55 26.18 -20.33
C LEU A 209 10.10 26.00 -18.88
N VAL A 210 10.45 26.93 -17.99
CA VAL A 210 10.05 26.89 -16.59
C VAL A 210 8.52 27.00 -16.44
N ARG A 211 7.86 27.89 -17.20
CA ARG A 211 6.39 28.03 -17.18
C ARG A 211 5.69 26.80 -17.73
N ALA A 212 6.19 26.23 -18.83
CA ALA A 212 5.63 25.01 -19.41
C ALA A 212 5.79 23.83 -18.45
N GLY A 213 6.97 23.66 -17.85
CA GLY A 213 7.23 22.65 -16.84
C GLY A 213 6.36 22.80 -15.58
N ALA A 214 6.18 24.03 -15.09
CA ALA A 214 5.32 24.31 -13.94
C ALA A 214 3.84 23.98 -14.23
N GLY A 215 3.33 24.36 -15.41
CA GLY A 215 1.96 24.02 -15.83
C GLY A 215 1.74 22.51 -15.92
N LEU A 216 2.69 21.79 -16.51
CA LEU A 216 2.69 20.32 -16.56
C LEU A 216 2.71 19.70 -15.17
N ALA A 217 3.58 20.19 -14.27
CA ALA A 217 3.67 19.69 -12.91
C ALA A 217 2.35 19.89 -12.14
N ILE A 218 1.67 21.03 -12.32
CA ILE A 218 0.37 21.30 -11.69
C ILE A 218 -0.71 20.36 -12.23
N LEU A 219 -0.81 20.19 -13.55
CA LEU A 219 -1.76 19.26 -14.17
C LEU A 219 -1.53 17.83 -13.70
N PHE A 220 -0.27 17.41 -13.62
CA PHE A 220 0.12 16.08 -13.19
C PHE A 220 -0.14 15.84 -11.70
N ALA A 221 0.14 16.84 -10.86
CA ALA A 221 -0.21 16.81 -9.44
C ALA A 221 -1.72 16.74 -9.23
N ALA A 222 -2.51 17.53 -9.96
CA ALA A 222 -3.97 17.49 -9.90
C ALA A 222 -4.51 16.12 -10.32
N GLY A 223 -3.99 15.54 -11.41
CA GLY A 223 -4.38 14.20 -11.88
C GLY A 223 -4.00 13.09 -10.90
N GLY A 224 -2.79 13.11 -10.36
CA GLY A 224 -2.33 12.13 -9.39
C GLY A 224 -3.05 12.23 -8.03
N LEU A 225 -3.40 13.45 -7.59
CA LEU A 225 -4.18 13.67 -6.37
C LEU A 225 -5.64 13.24 -6.53
N ALA A 226 -6.24 13.50 -7.70
CA ALA A 226 -7.56 12.98 -8.05
C ALA A 226 -7.57 11.43 -8.08
N ALA A 227 -6.55 10.82 -8.69
CA ALA A 227 -6.39 9.36 -8.70
C ALA A 227 -6.17 8.78 -7.30
N TYR A 228 -5.46 9.49 -6.43
CA TYR A 228 -5.32 9.13 -5.02
C TYR A 228 -6.67 9.13 -4.29
N GLY A 229 -7.52 10.15 -4.54
CA GLY A 229 -8.85 10.25 -3.95
C GLY A 229 -9.85 9.20 -4.45
N VAL A 230 -9.70 8.72 -5.69
CA VAL A 230 -10.53 7.63 -6.26
C VAL A 230 -10.15 6.26 -5.68
N GLY A 231 -8.94 6.12 -5.15
CA GLY A 231 -8.44 4.86 -4.60
C GLY A 231 -7.88 3.93 -5.69
N GLN A 232 -7.10 2.94 -5.27
CA GLN A 232 -6.59 1.91 -6.17
C GLN A 232 -7.74 0.99 -6.58
N ARG A 233 -7.82 0.63 -7.87
CA ARG A 233 -8.72 -0.44 -8.29
C ARG A 233 -8.30 -1.75 -7.61
N PRO A 234 -9.24 -2.60 -7.17
CA PRO A 234 -8.88 -3.95 -6.76
C PRO A 234 -8.16 -4.63 -7.93
N GLU A 235 -7.11 -5.39 -7.64
CA GLU A 235 -6.30 -6.02 -8.68
C GLU A 235 -7.18 -6.83 -9.64
N GLU A 236 -7.05 -6.56 -10.95
CA GLU A 236 -7.52 -7.49 -11.98
C GLU A 236 -6.67 -8.77 -11.84
N ARG A 237 -7.12 -9.70 -10.99
CA ARG A 237 -6.56 -11.06 -10.96
C ARG A 237 -6.68 -11.62 -12.37
N LYS A 238 -5.55 -12.05 -12.93
CA LYS A 238 -5.56 -12.91 -14.12
C LYS A 238 -6.60 -14.01 -13.87
N ALA A 239 -7.54 -14.17 -14.81
CA ALA A 239 -8.49 -15.27 -14.75
C ALA A 239 -7.69 -16.55 -14.47
N GLY A 240 -8.05 -17.23 -13.37
CA GLY A 240 -7.45 -18.51 -13.03
C GLY A 240 -7.65 -19.53 -14.16
N PRO A 241 -7.07 -20.73 -14.06
CA PRO A 241 -7.47 -21.84 -14.92
C PRO A 241 -9.01 -21.97 -14.95
N PRO A 242 -9.60 -22.47 -16.05
CA PRO A 242 -11.04 -22.65 -16.15
C PRO A 242 -11.56 -23.43 -14.93
N ALA A 243 -12.74 -23.05 -14.43
CA ALA A 243 -13.34 -23.69 -13.27
C ALA A 243 -13.44 -25.20 -13.50
N GLN A 244 -12.98 -25.98 -12.53
CA GLN A 244 -13.03 -27.43 -12.56
C GLN A 244 -14.37 -27.90 -11.98
N THR A 245 -14.94 -28.99 -12.47
CA THR A 245 -16.18 -29.55 -11.91
C THR A 245 -15.90 -30.89 -11.24
N VAL A 246 -16.41 -31.06 -10.02
CA VAL A 246 -16.39 -32.33 -9.29
C VAL A 246 -17.80 -32.70 -8.90
N ILE A 247 -18.23 -33.90 -9.32
CA ILE A 247 -19.56 -34.42 -9.04
C ILE A 247 -19.45 -35.54 -8.00
N ALA A 248 -20.16 -35.40 -6.89
CA ALA A 248 -20.43 -36.46 -5.92
C ALA A 248 -21.72 -37.17 -6.34
N LYS A 249 -21.60 -38.46 -6.67
CA LYS A 249 -22.72 -39.33 -7.03
C LYS A 249 -22.38 -40.77 -6.70
N ASP A 250 -23.38 -41.54 -6.27
CA ASP A 250 -23.26 -42.95 -5.90
C ASP A 250 -22.17 -43.15 -4.82
N ILE A 251 -22.06 -42.22 -3.86
CA ILE A 251 -21.05 -42.22 -2.78
C ILE A 251 -19.61 -42.22 -3.35
N ALA A 252 -19.42 -41.56 -4.49
CA ALA A 252 -18.12 -41.45 -5.14
C ALA A 252 -17.93 -40.08 -5.79
N PHE A 253 -16.67 -39.60 -5.82
CA PHE A 253 -16.32 -38.52 -6.74
C PHE A 253 -16.19 -39.11 -8.14
N GLN A 254 -16.96 -38.59 -9.09
CA GLN A 254 -16.83 -38.95 -10.51
C GLN A 254 -15.52 -38.43 -11.09
N THR A 255 -15.11 -37.22 -10.68
CA THR A 255 -13.80 -36.66 -10.99
C THR A 255 -12.78 -37.28 -10.03
N LYS A 256 -11.89 -38.14 -10.53
CA LYS A 256 -10.84 -38.81 -9.74
C LYS A 256 -9.54 -38.02 -9.66
N GLN A 257 -9.31 -37.11 -10.61
CA GLN A 257 -8.10 -36.32 -10.69
C GLN A 257 -8.40 -34.89 -11.14
N LEU A 258 -7.90 -33.92 -10.40
CA LEU A 258 -7.83 -32.51 -10.77
C LEU A 258 -6.39 -32.15 -11.13
N LYS A 259 -6.19 -31.37 -12.19
CA LYS A 259 -4.86 -30.89 -12.59
C LYS A 259 -4.86 -29.37 -12.70
N VAL A 260 -3.99 -28.72 -11.93
CA VAL A 260 -3.95 -27.26 -11.83
C VAL A 260 -2.52 -26.71 -11.85
N PRO A 261 -2.30 -25.46 -12.28
CA PRO A 261 -1.01 -24.79 -12.17
C PRO A 261 -0.73 -24.32 -10.72
N ALA A 262 0.53 -24.41 -10.30
CA ALA A 262 0.98 -23.99 -8.97
C ALA A 262 0.79 -22.48 -8.75
N GLY A 263 0.31 -22.10 -7.56
CA GLY A 263 0.08 -20.69 -7.18
C GLY A 263 -1.09 -20.00 -7.87
N ALA A 264 -1.85 -20.68 -8.73
CA ALA A 264 -3.03 -20.10 -9.36
C ALA A 264 -4.24 -20.10 -8.43
N ALA A 265 -5.12 -19.09 -8.57
CA ALA A 265 -6.44 -19.13 -7.95
C ALA A 265 -7.31 -20.16 -8.66
N ILE A 266 -7.71 -21.19 -7.95
CA ILE A 266 -8.50 -22.32 -8.44
C ILE A 266 -9.95 -22.12 -8.04
N THR A 267 -10.85 -22.41 -8.97
CA THR A 267 -12.29 -22.53 -8.72
C THR A 267 -12.72 -23.95 -9.01
N VAL A 268 -13.32 -24.62 -8.02
CA VAL A 268 -13.93 -25.94 -8.18
C VAL A 268 -15.43 -25.83 -7.93
N ASN A 269 -16.22 -26.13 -8.96
CA ASN A 269 -17.67 -26.26 -8.89
C ASN A 269 -17.99 -27.67 -8.40
N PHE A 270 -18.29 -27.79 -7.12
CA PHE A 270 -18.70 -29.04 -6.51
C PHE A 270 -20.20 -29.23 -6.66
N LYS A 271 -20.62 -30.37 -7.20
CA LYS A 271 -22.02 -30.74 -7.34
C LYS A 271 -22.27 -32.01 -6.54
N ASN A 272 -23.12 -31.94 -5.54
CA ASN A 272 -23.64 -33.12 -4.88
C ASN A 272 -24.96 -33.54 -5.56
N GLU A 273 -24.97 -34.69 -6.24
CA GLU A 273 -26.16 -35.29 -6.85
C GLU A 273 -26.83 -36.35 -5.95
N ASP A 274 -26.16 -36.77 -4.88
CA ASP A 274 -26.70 -37.70 -3.90
C ASP A 274 -27.53 -36.96 -2.84
N ALA A 275 -28.48 -37.66 -2.22
CA ALA A 275 -29.25 -37.10 -1.11
C ALA A 275 -28.44 -37.03 0.20
N VAL A 276 -27.38 -37.83 0.32
CA VAL A 276 -26.51 -37.86 1.50
C VAL A 276 -25.50 -36.71 1.47
N PRO A 277 -25.02 -36.21 2.63
CA PRO A 277 -24.07 -35.11 2.67
C PRO A 277 -22.69 -35.48 2.13
N HIS A 278 -22.13 -34.60 1.30
CA HIS A 278 -20.77 -34.71 0.78
C HIS A 278 -20.05 -33.37 0.86
N ASN A 279 -18.73 -33.41 1.01
CA ASN A 279 -17.82 -32.29 0.88
C ASN A 279 -16.56 -32.71 0.12
N MET A 280 -15.66 -31.74 -0.07
CA MET A 280 -14.28 -31.95 -0.45
C MET A 280 -13.37 -31.36 0.64
N ASP A 281 -12.61 -32.22 1.31
CA ASP A 281 -11.48 -31.84 2.15
C ASP A 281 -10.18 -32.12 1.38
N PHE A 282 -9.42 -31.07 1.09
CA PHE A 282 -8.14 -31.14 0.38
C PHE A 282 -6.96 -31.23 1.35
N THR A 283 -6.15 -32.27 1.17
CA THR A 283 -5.10 -32.67 2.11
C THR A 283 -3.74 -32.84 1.47
N VAL A 284 -2.69 -32.67 2.28
CA VAL A 284 -1.28 -32.85 1.86
C VAL A 284 -0.93 -34.31 1.63
N ASP A 285 -1.52 -35.19 2.43
CA ASP A 285 -1.30 -36.63 2.44
C ASP A 285 -2.60 -37.40 2.20
N GLN A 286 -2.48 -38.68 1.85
CA GLN A 286 -3.63 -39.52 1.51
C GLN A 286 -4.38 -39.97 2.76
N GLU A 287 -3.69 -40.02 3.89
CA GLU A 287 -4.23 -40.36 5.21
C GLU A 287 -5.12 -39.25 5.79
N GLY A 288 -5.11 -38.06 5.18
CA GLY A 288 -5.91 -36.91 5.56
C GLY A 288 -5.43 -36.20 6.82
N THR A 289 -4.15 -36.34 7.19
CA THR A 289 -3.62 -35.80 8.45
C THR A 289 -3.46 -34.27 8.44
N GLN A 290 -3.31 -33.67 7.26
CA GLN A 290 -3.14 -32.24 7.09
C GLN A 290 -4.04 -31.68 5.99
N THR A 291 -5.13 -31.06 6.41
CA THR A 291 -6.03 -30.27 5.55
C THR A 291 -5.46 -28.90 5.26
N PHE A 292 -5.51 -28.46 4.00
CA PHE A 292 -5.18 -27.08 3.62
C PHE A 292 -6.38 -26.30 3.07
N TYR A 293 -7.46 -26.98 2.68
CA TYR A 293 -8.70 -26.34 2.26
C TYR A 293 -9.89 -27.30 2.42
N LYS A 294 -10.97 -26.86 3.06
CA LYS A 294 -12.20 -27.66 3.21
C LYS A 294 -13.44 -26.79 3.25
N GLN A 295 -14.59 -27.41 3.01
CA GLN A 295 -15.91 -26.89 3.35
C GLN A 295 -16.69 -27.97 4.10
N ASP A 296 -17.71 -27.58 4.86
CA ASP A 296 -18.55 -28.52 5.60
C ASP A 296 -19.39 -29.41 4.65
N PRO A 297 -19.73 -30.65 5.05
CA PRO A 297 -20.61 -31.54 4.28
C PRO A 297 -21.98 -30.92 3.99
N LEU A 298 -22.35 -30.87 2.70
CA LEU A 298 -23.63 -30.33 2.26
C LEU A 298 -24.53 -31.45 1.73
N PRO A 299 -25.79 -31.57 2.19
CA PRO A 299 -26.76 -32.49 1.60
C PRO A 299 -27.12 -32.07 0.18
N GLY A 300 -27.24 -33.03 -0.73
CA GLY A 300 -27.67 -32.77 -2.10
C GLY A 300 -29.19 -32.88 -2.29
N PRO A 301 -29.70 -32.54 -3.48
CA PRO A 301 -28.95 -32.02 -4.63
C PRO A 301 -28.55 -30.55 -4.44
N ILE A 302 -27.25 -30.24 -4.58
CA ILE A 302 -26.74 -28.86 -4.43
C ILE A 302 -25.50 -28.63 -5.30
N THR A 303 -25.23 -27.36 -5.63
CA THR A 303 -23.96 -26.92 -6.22
C THR A 303 -23.31 -25.91 -5.27
N SER A 304 -22.04 -26.12 -4.92
CA SER A 304 -21.21 -25.20 -4.14
C SER A 304 -19.94 -24.86 -4.92
N THR A 305 -19.34 -23.71 -4.62
CA THR A 305 -18.10 -23.26 -5.24
C THR A 305 -16.98 -23.24 -4.20
N TYR A 306 -15.90 -23.94 -4.51
CA TYR A 306 -14.67 -24.00 -3.72
C TYR A 306 -13.64 -23.10 -4.40
N GLN A 307 -13.07 -22.13 -3.68
CA GLN A 307 -12.05 -21.22 -4.19
C GLN A 307 -10.82 -21.20 -3.29
N PHE A 308 -9.68 -21.58 -3.84
CA PHE A 308 -8.41 -21.63 -3.11
C PHE A 308 -7.22 -21.36 -4.03
N THR A 309 -6.09 -20.96 -3.47
CA THR A 309 -4.84 -20.84 -4.22
C THR A 309 -4.13 -22.18 -4.23
N ALA A 310 -3.75 -22.67 -5.42
CA ALA A 310 -3.01 -23.92 -5.55
C ALA A 310 -1.66 -23.84 -4.80
N PRO A 311 -1.30 -24.87 -4.02
CA PRO A 311 -0.01 -24.93 -3.31
C PRO A 311 1.17 -25.08 -4.28
N LYS A 312 2.38 -25.29 -3.76
CA LYS A 312 3.54 -25.67 -4.58
C LYS A 312 3.24 -26.91 -5.42
N ALA A 313 3.93 -27.02 -6.56
CA ALA A 313 3.83 -28.20 -7.41
C ALA A 313 4.09 -29.49 -6.62
N GLY A 314 3.25 -30.50 -6.86
CA GLY A 314 3.19 -31.71 -6.05
C GLY A 314 1.89 -32.47 -6.25
N THR A 315 1.78 -33.60 -5.58
CA THR A 315 0.58 -34.43 -5.54
C THR A 315 -0.08 -34.28 -4.19
N TYR A 316 -1.35 -33.91 -4.21
CA TYR A 316 -2.23 -33.70 -3.07
C TYR A 316 -3.48 -34.55 -3.24
N TYR A 317 -4.30 -34.61 -2.20
CA TYR A 317 -5.50 -35.45 -2.19
C TYR A 317 -6.73 -34.63 -1.85
N TYR A 318 -7.90 -35.15 -2.21
CA TYR A 318 -9.15 -34.69 -1.65
C TYR A 318 -10.03 -35.89 -1.29
N HIS A 319 -10.78 -35.78 -0.21
CA HIS A 319 -11.66 -36.81 0.27
C HIS A 319 -12.98 -36.23 0.78
N CYS A 320 -13.96 -37.09 1.01
CA CYS A 320 -15.20 -36.72 1.69
C CYS A 320 -15.13 -37.20 3.15
N ASP A 321 -15.36 -36.30 4.10
CA ASP A 321 -15.25 -36.60 5.54
C ASP A 321 -16.31 -37.62 5.99
N VAL A 322 -17.48 -37.59 5.35
CA VAL A 322 -18.62 -38.46 5.67
C VAL A 322 -18.43 -39.87 5.11
N HIS A 323 -17.64 -40.02 4.05
CA HIS A 323 -17.48 -41.29 3.33
C HIS A 323 -15.98 -41.58 3.12
N PRO A 324 -15.31 -42.30 4.04
CA PRO A 324 -13.85 -42.46 4.04
C PRO A 324 -13.25 -43.08 2.76
N ASN A 325 -14.03 -43.86 2.01
CA ASN A 325 -13.59 -44.48 0.76
C ASN A 325 -13.75 -43.56 -0.47
N MET A 326 -14.31 -42.37 -0.30
CA MET A 326 -14.58 -41.42 -1.37
C MET A 326 -13.42 -40.44 -1.48
N THR A 327 -12.46 -40.76 -2.35
CA THR A 327 -11.21 -40.00 -2.52
C THR A 327 -10.94 -39.64 -3.99
N GLY A 328 -10.07 -38.65 -4.17
CA GLY A 328 -9.49 -38.25 -5.44
C GLY A 328 -8.16 -37.52 -5.25
N MET A 329 -7.53 -37.13 -6.36
CA MET A 329 -6.17 -36.60 -6.38
C MET A 329 -6.11 -35.21 -7.02
N LEU A 330 -5.38 -34.28 -6.41
CA LEU A 330 -5.07 -32.97 -6.96
C LEU A 330 -3.59 -32.93 -7.37
N VAL A 331 -3.33 -32.86 -8.67
CA VAL A 331 -1.98 -32.74 -9.24
C VAL A 331 -1.68 -31.28 -9.58
N VAL A 332 -0.70 -30.71 -8.91
CA VAL A 332 -0.27 -29.33 -9.09
C VAL A 332 1.02 -29.31 -9.91
N THR A 333 1.03 -28.55 -11.00
CA THR A 333 2.16 -28.51 -11.96
C THR A 333 2.72 -27.10 -12.18
N GLY A 334 3.97 -27.00 -12.62
CA GLY A 334 4.63 -25.71 -12.91
C GLY A 334 5.46 -25.17 -11.76
N ALA A 335 5.95 -23.94 -11.89
CA ALA A 335 6.76 -23.26 -10.86
C ALA A 335 5.95 -22.14 -10.21
N GLY A 336 5.88 -22.12 -8.87
CA GLY A 336 5.08 -21.17 -8.09
C GLY A 336 4.40 -21.84 -6.89
N GLY A 337 3.62 -21.07 -6.12
CA GLY A 337 2.82 -21.55 -4.98
C GLY A 337 3.50 -21.43 -3.62
N GLY A 338 2.69 -21.19 -2.58
CA GLY A 338 3.11 -21.23 -1.17
C GLY A 338 3.17 -22.65 -0.62
N GLU A 339 3.77 -22.84 0.56
CA GLU A 339 3.72 -24.16 1.20
C GLU A 339 2.30 -24.52 1.60
N PRO A 340 1.93 -25.81 1.51
CA PRO A 340 0.66 -26.28 2.02
C PRO A 340 0.52 -25.90 3.50
N GLY A 341 -0.62 -25.33 3.90
CA GLY A 341 -0.84 -24.87 5.28
C GLY A 341 -0.57 -23.38 5.53
N GLN A 342 -0.03 -22.62 4.57
CA GLN A 342 -0.23 -21.18 4.54
C GLN A 342 -1.63 -20.92 3.99
N ALA A 343 -2.58 -20.64 4.90
CA ALA A 343 -3.96 -20.30 4.56
C ALA A 343 -3.96 -19.30 3.40
N ALA A 344 -4.52 -19.73 2.26
CA ALA A 344 -4.72 -18.86 1.11
C ALA A 344 -5.60 -17.69 1.59
N THR A 345 -5.04 -16.49 1.63
CA THR A 345 -5.77 -15.27 1.95
C THR A 345 -6.92 -15.12 0.94
N PRO A 346 -8.19 -15.06 1.36
CA PRO A 346 -9.28 -14.76 0.45
C PRO A 346 -9.10 -13.30 -0.04
N THR A 347 -8.88 -13.11 -1.33
CA THR A 347 -9.00 -11.79 -1.96
C THR A 347 -10.39 -11.73 -2.58
N THR A 348 -11.32 -11.02 -1.94
CA THR A 348 -12.64 -10.73 -2.52
C THR A 348 -12.62 -9.34 -3.16
N THR A 349 -12.82 -9.32 -4.46
CA THR A 349 -12.96 -8.12 -5.30
C THR A 349 -14.44 -7.74 -5.38
N GLY A 350 -14.81 -6.56 -4.90
CA GLY A 350 -16.14 -5.99 -5.07
C GLY A 350 -16.30 -5.31 -6.42
N GLU A 351 -17.20 -5.81 -7.26
CA GLU A 351 -17.59 -5.20 -8.53
C GLU A 351 -18.90 -4.42 -8.35
N LYS A 352 -18.84 -3.09 -8.46
CA LYS A 352 -20.02 -2.21 -8.52
C LYS A 352 -20.64 -2.26 -9.91
N GLY A 353 -21.54 -3.22 -10.14
CA GLY A 353 -22.50 -3.18 -11.25
C GLY A 353 -23.81 -2.55 -10.81
N LYS A 354 -24.20 -1.42 -11.40
CA LYS A 354 -25.53 -0.81 -11.27
C LYS A 354 -26.55 -1.62 -12.07
N PRO A 355 -27.75 -1.91 -11.53
CA PRO A 355 -28.92 -2.16 -12.38
C PRO A 355 -30.01 -1.09 -12.21
N THR A 356 -30.55 -0.72 -13.36
CA THR A 356 -31.76 0.09 -13.58
C THR A 356 -33.02 -0.72 -13.21
N ALA A 357 -34.07 -0.02 -12.77
CA ALA A 357 -35.32 -0.52 -12.19
C ALA A 357 -36.18 -1.42 -13.12
N THR A 358 -37.06 -2.27 -12.54
CA THR A 358 -38.53 -2.26 -12.73
C THR A 358 -39.21 -3.18 -11.70
N ALA A 359 -40.41 -2.80 -11.27
CA ALA A 359 -41.13 -3.21 -10.08
C ALA A 359 -42.13 -4.39 -10.24
N ALA A 360 -42.72 -4.75 -9.08
CA ALA A 360 -43.95 -5.53 -8.80
C ALA A 360 -43.75 -7.04 -8.52
N ALA A 361 -44.29 -7.67 -7.47
CA ALA A 361 -45.42 -7.30 -6.60
C ALA A 361 -45.40 -7.98 -5.20
N LYS A 362 -45.81 -7.17 -4.21
CA LYS A 362 -46.74 -7.43 -3.07
C LYS A 362 -46.40 -8.45 -1.96
N ALA A 363 -46.13 -7.86 -0.79
CA ALA A 363 -46.09 -8.35 0.60
C ALA A 363 -47.52 -8.72 1.14
N PRO A 364 -47.76 -8.99 2.46
CA PRO A 364 -46.85 -8.99 3.62
C PRO A 364 -47.09 -10.09 4.68
N THR A 365 -46.13 -10.27 5.58
CA THR A 365 -46.46 -10.59 6.99
C THR A 365 -45.53 -9.81 7.92
N THR A 366 -46.15 -8.81 8.55
CA THR A 366 -45.68 -8.11 9.73
C THR A 366 -45.47 -9.08 10.88
N THR A 367 -44.33 -9.04 11.57
CA THR A 367 -44.30 -9.29 13.02
C THR A 367 -43.29 -8.36 13.68
N ALA A 368 -43.73 -7.84 14.82
CA ALA A 368 -43.19 -6.78 15.63
C ALA A 368 -41.71 -6.93 16.01
N ALA A 369 -41.04 -5.77 16.12
CA ALA A 369 -39.85 -5.60 16.93
C ALA A 369 -40.10 -6.15 18.34
N ARG A 370 -39.35 -7.19 18.74
CA ARG A 370 -39.34 -7.67 20.11
C ARG A 370 -38.26 -6.91 20.90
N ALA A 371 -38.70 -6.37 22.02
CA ALA A 371 -37.88 -5.68 22.99
C ALA A 371 -36.76 -6.57 23.55
N ALA A 372 -35.63 -5.93 23.89
CA ALA A 372 -34.50 -6.53 24.58
C ALA A 372 -34.91 -7.24 25.88
N PRO A 373 -34.35 -8.43 26.19
CA PRO A 373 -34.39 -8.95 27.55
C PRO A 373 -33.17 -8.45 28.33
N THR A 374 -33.49 -7.68 29.37
CA THR A 374 -32.66 -7.50 30.56
C THR A 374 -32.46 -8.84 31.29
N GLY A 375 -31.21 -9.14 31.66
CA GLY A 375 -30.80 -9.92 32.83
C GLY A 375 -31.48 -11.27 33.10
N GLY A 376 -30.78 -12.36 32.77
CA GLY A 376 -31.06 -13.71 33.30
C GLY A 376 -29.83 -14.61 33.15
N ALA A 377 -29.34 -15.15 34.27
CA ALA A 377 -28.25 -16.12 34.31
C ALA A 377 -28.75 -17.46 33.78
N GLY A 378 -28.34 -17.79 32.56
CA GLY A 378 -28.74 -18.98 31.82
C GLY A 378 -28.68 -18.66 30.33
N GLY A 379 -27.68 -19.20 29.63
CA GLY A 379 -27.53 -18.99 28.20
C GLY A 379 -28.79 -19.42 27.44
N GLY A 380 -29.28 -18.56 26.54
CA GLY A 380 -30.40 -18.91 25.66
C GLY A 380 -29.93 -19.75 24.48
N THR A 381 -30.82 -20.49 23.83
CA THR A 381 -30.52 -21.14 22.54
C THR A 381 -30.69 -20.19 21.35
N SER A 382 -31.00 -18.91 21.60
CA SER A 382 -31.06 -17.87 20.57
C SER A 382 -30.66 -16.51 21.14
N ALA A 383 -30.07 -15.65 20.30
CA ALA A 383 -29.75 -14.26 20.60
C ALA A 383 -29.92 -13.35 19.38
N ASP A 384 -30.35 -12.10 19.61
CA ASP A 384 -30.45 -11.08 18.56
C ASP A 384 -29.17 -10.25 18.48
N LEU A 385 -28.67 -10.02 17.27
CA LEU A 385 -27.47 -9.22 17.00
C LEU A 385 -27.72 -8.28 15.83
N ALA A 386 -27.52 -6.98 16.03
CA ALA A 386 -27.65 -5.98 14.97
C ALA A 386 -26.31 -5.35 14.61
N ALA A 387 -26.13 -5.05 13.33
CA ALA A 387 -25.04 -4.20 12.84
C ALA A 387 -25.59 -2.84 12.43
N LYS A 388 -25.03 -1.76 12.99
CA LYS A 388 -25.38 -0.38 12.67
C LYS A 388 -24.19 0.55 12.85
N ASN A 389 -24.00 1.47 11.91
CA ASN A 389 -22.89 2.42 11.84
C ASN A 389 -21.51 1.73 11.94
N ILE A 390 -21.31 0.62 11.23
CA ILE A 390 -20.04 -0.14 11.23
C ILE A 390 -19.69 -0.64 12.65
N ALA A 391 -20.70 -1.01 13.42
CA ALA A 391 -20.53 -1.59 14.74
C ALA A 391 -21.61 -2.61 15.05
N PHE A 392 -21.26 -3.67 15.80
CA PHE A 392 -22.25 -4.49 16.47
C PHE A 392 -22.91 -3.67 17.58
N VAL A 393 -24.24 -3.62 17.57
CA VAL A 393 -25.04 -2.91 18.57
C VAL A 393 -24.91 -3.61 19.93
N GLN A 394 -25.08 -4.94 19.94
CA GLN A 394 -24.78 -5.78 21.09
C GLN A 394 -23.26 -6.01 21.14
N LYS A 395 -22.67 -5.86 22.33
CA LYS A 395 -21.23 -6.16 22.57
C LYS A 395 -21.02 -7.52 23.22
N THR A 396 -22.07 -8.06 23.85
CA THR A 396 -22.05 -9.33 24.54
C THR A 396 -23.33 -10.11 24.24
N LEU A 397 -23.19 -11.39 23.90
CA LEU A 397 -24.29 -12.34 23.77
C LEU A 397 -24.15 -13.43 24.85
N ASN A 398 -25.25 -14.04 25.28
CA ASN A 398 -25.22 -15.16 26.22
C ASN A 398 -25.94 -16.34 25.58
N LEU A 399 -25.20 -17.41 25.30
CA LEU A 399 -25.70 -18.60 24.61
C LEU A 399 -25.50 -19.85 25.46
N LYS A 400 -26.40 -20.81 25.35
CA LYS A 400 -26.37 -22.05 26.14
C LYS A 400 -25.20 -22.94 25.73
N ALA A 401 -24.46 -23.52 26.67
CA ALA A 401 -23.37 -24.46 26.40
C ALA A 401 -23.82 -25.79 25.77
N GLY A 402 -22.98 -26.34 24.89
CA GLY A 402 -23.12 -27.68 24.33
C GLY A 402 -24.41 -27.90 23.52
N SER A 403 -25.01 -26.85 22.97
CA SER A 403 -26.33 -26.95 22.33
C SER A 403 -26.38 -26.20 20.99
N PRO A 404 -27.24 -26.63 20.05
CA PRO A 404 -27.55 -25.85 18.86
C PRO A 404 -28.15 -24.51 19.26
N VAL A 405 -27.56 -23.42 18.78
CA VAL A 405 -28.00 -22.05 19.03
C VAL A 405 -28.20 -21.29 17.73
N VAL A 406 -28.99 -20.22 17.79
CA VAL A 406 -29.27 -19.33 16.67
C VAL A 406 -28.92 -17.89 17.02
N ILE A 407 -28.12 -17.20 16.20
CA ILE A 407 -27.99 -15.75 16.25
C ILE A 407 -28.87 -15.18 15.14
N HIS A 408 -29.90 -14.40 15.52
CA HIS A 408 -30.71 -13.64 14.57
C HIS A 408 -29.97 -12.34 14.25
N PHE A 409 -29.26 -12.33 13.12
CA PHE A 409 -28.46 -11.21 12.69
C PHE A 409 -29.28 -10.24 11.83
N ASN A 410 -29.29 -8.95 12.20
CA ASN A 410 -29.92 -7.88 11.45
C ASN A 410 -28.87 -6.85 11.03
N ASN A 411 -28.51 -6.86 9.75
CA ASN A 411 -27.66 -5.83 9.17
C ASN A 411 -28.51 -4.61 8.80
N GLN A 412 -28.38 -3.51 9.54
CA GLN A 412 -29.10 -2.26 9.31
C GLN A 412 -28.32 -1.24 8.47
N ASP A 413 -27.06 -1.54 8.12
CA ASP A 413 -26.22 -0.64 7.35
C ASP A 413 -26.44 -0.85 5.85
N ALA A 414 -27.17 0.09 5.22
CA ALA A 414 -27.51 0.01 3.82
C ALA A 414 -26.27 -0.03 2.91
N GLY A 415 -26.14 -1.11 2.13
CA GLY A 415 -25.04 -1.33 1.19
C GLY A 415 -23.70 -1.70 1.85
N VAL A 416 -23.65 -1.85 3.17
CA VAL A 416 -22.43 -2.22 3.90
C VAL A 416 -22.49 -3.72 4.25
N PRO A 417 -21.56 -4.55 3.77
CA PRO A 417 -21.55 -5.97 4.09
C PRO A 417 -21.01 -6.21 5.50
N HIS A 418 -21.70 -7.08 6.24
CA HIS A 418 -21.28 -7.55 7.56
C HIS A 418 -21.51 -9.06 7.67
N ASN A 419 -20.63 -9.77 8.37
CA ASN A 419 -20.84 -11.14 8.84
C ASN A 419 -20.64 -11.21 10.35
N VAL A 420 -20.89 -12.38 10.92
CA VAL A 420 -20.66 -12.70 12.34
C VAL A 420 -19.88 -14.01 12.39
N ASP A 421 -18.56 -13.88 12.49
CA ASP A 421 -17.65 -15.01 12.61
C ASP A 421 -17.35 -15.27 14.08
N ILE A 422 -17.59 -16.50 14.53
CA ILE A 422 -17.40 -16.92 15.92
C ILE A 422 -16.03 -17.57 16.07
N THR A 423 -15.24 -17.10 17.03
CA THR A 423 -13.89 -17.60 17.29
C THR A 423 -13.69 -17.93 18.77
N THR A 424 -12.77 -18.85 19.06
CA THR A 424 -12.42 -19.19 20.46
C THR A 424 -11.37 -18.24 21.03
N ASP A 425 -10.70 -17.45 20.19
CA ASP A 425 -9.70 -16.46 20.59
C ASP A 425 -10.07 -15.05 20.08
N PRO A 426 -9.65 -13.97 20.79
CA PRO A 426 -9.93 -12.60 20.37
C PRO A 426 -9.16 -12.17 19.11
N GLY A 427 -8.14 -12.93 18.69
CA GLY A 427 -7.30 -12.62 17.53
C GLY A 427 -7.85 -13.15 16.20
N GLY A 428 -8.96 -13.90 16.22
CA GLY A 428 -9.62 -14.42 15.02
C GLY A 428 -8.94 -15.65 14.42
N ASN A 429 -7.93 -16.22 15.08
CA ASN A 429 -7.09 -17.28 14.49
C ASN A 429 -7.71 -18.67 14.58
N ASN A 430 -8.68 -18.88 15.47
CA ASN A 430 -9.38 -20.14 15.66
C ASN A 430 -10.89 -19.94 15.51
N THR A 431 -11.37 -20.09 14.28
CA THR A 431 -12.78 -19.87 13.91
C THR A 431 -13.61 -21.12 14.14
N LEU A 432 -14.63 -21.00 15.00
CA LEU A 432 -15.62 -22.03 15.32
C LEU A 432 -16.77 -22.05 14.30
N TYR A 433 -17.18 -20.88 13.82
CA TYR A 433 -18.27 -20.71 12.88
C TYR A 433 -18.01 -19.51 11.99
N LYS A 434 -18.13 -19.70 10.67
CA LYS A 434 -17.84 -18.69 9.66
C LYS A 434 -19.02 -18.52 8.74
N GLN A 435 -19.32 -17.28 8.34
CA GLN A 435 -20.37 -16.97 7.37
C GLN A 435 -19.87 -15.93 6.36
N ASP A 436 -20.38 -16.00 5.13
CA ASP A 436 -20.08 -15.00 4.12
C ASP A 436 -20.73 -13.64 4.48
N PRO A 437 -20.06 -12.50 4.25
CA PRO A 437 -20.65 -11.18 4.49
C PRO A 437 -21.88 -10.89 3.65
N VAL A 438 -22.92 -10.37 4.30
CA VAL A 438 -24.18 -9.98 3.64
C VAL A 438 -24.41 -8.47 3.75
N SER A 439 -24.76 -7.83 2.63
CA SER A 439 -25.05 -6.38 2.57
C SER A 439 -26.41 -6.05 3.15
N GLY A 440 -26.47 -5.06 4.04
CA GLY A 440 -27.72 -4.55 4.61
C GLY A 440 -28.51 -3.68 3.62
N PRO A 441 -29.80 -3.39 3.89
CA PRO A 441 -30.57 -3.93 5.00
C PRO A 441 -30.99 -5.39 4.74
N THR A 442 -30.63 -6.31 5.64
CA THR A 442 -30.99 -7.73 5.53
C THR A 442 -30.99 -8.40 6.90
N GLU A 443 -31.75 -9.48 7.04
CA GLU A 443 -31.77 -10.33 8.23
C GLU A 443 -31.34 -11.76 7.86
N GLN A 444 -30.59 -12.41 8.75
CA GLN A 444 -30.12 -13.78 8.56
C GLN A 444 -29.98 -14.53 9.88
N ASP A 445 -30.31 -15.82 9.85
CA ASP A 445 -30.13 -16.72 10.98
C ASP A 445 -28.80 -17.46 10.87
N TYR A 446 -27.93 -17.25 11.87
CA TYR A 446 -26.67 -17.96 12.00
C TYR A 446 -26.82 -19.09 13.01
N LYS A 447 -26.66 -20.33 12.55
CA LYS A 447 -26.93 -21.53 13.34
C LYS A 447 -25.65 -22.30 13.55
N PHE A 448 -25.28 -22.48 14.81
CA PHE A 448 -24.08 -23.25 15.18
C PHE A 448 -24.30 -23.97 16.51
N THR A 449 -23.46 -24.95 16.80
CA THR A 449 -23.46 -25.61 18.11
C THR A 449 -22.38 -24.98 18.97
N THR A 450 -22.78 -24.50 20.15
CA THR A 450 -21.81 -23.99 21.11
C THR A 450 -20.98 -25.15 21.69
N PRO A 451 -19.69 -24.92 21.94
CA PRO A 451 -18.85 -25.82 22.71
C PRO A 451 -19.28 -25.87 24.18
N GLY A 452 -18.48 -26.53 25.03
CA GLY A 452 -18.66 -26.49 26.49
C GLY A 452 -18.64 -25.06 27.04
N PRO A 453 -18.86 -24.88 28.36
CA PRO A 453 -18.88 -23.55 28.96
C PRO A 453 -17.53 -22.85 28.80
N GLU A 454 -17.48 -21.87 27.91
CA GLU A 454 -16.29 -21.08 27.61
C GLU A 454 -16.65 -19.67 27.09
N LYS A 455 -15.64 -18.82 26.95
CA LYS A 455 -15.81 -17.48 26.38
C LYS A 455 -15.41 -17.51 24.91
N LEU A 456 -16.36 -17.20 24.04
CA LEU A 456 -16.12 -17.03 22.61
C LEU A 456 -16.13 -15.56 22.23
N TYR A 457 -15.70 -15.28 21.02
CA TYR A 457 -15.65 -13.96 20.41
C TYR A 457 -16.44 -13.99 19.11
N TYR A 458 -17.04 -12.86 18.75
CA TYR A 458 -17.57 -12.69 17.40
C TYR A 458 -17.00 -11.43 16.77
N HIS A 459 -16.75 -11.48 15.47
CA HIS A 459 -16.17 -10.39 14.72
C HIS A 459 -16.77 -10.31 13.31
N CYS A 460 -16.59 -9.15 12.68
CA CYS A 460 -16.90 -8.95 11.27
C CYS A 460 -15.59 -8.95 10.47
N ASP A 461 -15.50 -9.81 9.45
CA ASP A 461 -14.32 -9.91 8.57
C ASP A 461 -14.08 -8.62 7.78
N VAL A 462 -15.17 -7.94 7.40
CA VAL A 462 -15.12 -6.72 6.61
C VAL A 462 -14.59 -5.54 7.43
N HIS A 463 -14.86 -5.53 8.73
CA HIS A 463 -14.55 -4.42 9.63
C HIS A 463 -13.77 -4.92 10.86
N PRO A 464 -12.42 -4.92 10.82
CA PRO A 464 -11.59 -5.55 11.87
C PRO A 464 -11.81 -5.03 13.29
N ASN A 465 -12.31 -3.79 13.44
CA ASN A 465 -12.60 -3.18 14.74
C ASN A 465 -14.01 -3.50 15.27
N MET A 466 -14.82 -4.24 14.50
CA MET A 466 -16.19 -4.60 14.84
C MET A 466 -16.20 -5.98 15.48
N THR A 467 -16.09 -5.99 16.81
CA THR A 467 -15.98 -7.21 17.62
C THR A 467 -16.95 -7.20 18.80
N GLY A 468 -17.22 -8.39 19.34
CA GLY A 468 -17.96 -8.62 20.57
C GLY A 468 -17.64 -9.98 21.18
N THR A 469 -18.30 -10.32 22.29
CA THR A 469 -18.04 -11.56 23.04
C THR A 469 -19.30 -12.40 23.25
N ILE A 470 -19.17 -13.72 23.25
CA ILE A 470 -20.25 -14.63 23.63
C ILE A 470 -19.85 -15.32 24.93
N ASN A 471 -20.70 -15.21 25.95
CA ASN A 471 -20.57 -16.05 27.12
C ASN A 471 -21.36 -17.34 26.86
N VAL A 472 -20.66 -18.47 26.81
CA VAL A 472 -21.28 -19.78 26.70
C VAL A 472 -21.47 -20.33 28.13
N GLN A 473 -22.73 -20.52 28.54
CA GLN A 473 -23.09 -20.86 29.93
C GLN A 473 -24.02 -22.07 30.02
#